data_AF-A0A7K9CGZ5-F1
#
_entry.id   AF-A0A7K9CGZ5-F1
#
_cell.length_a   1.000
_cell.length_b   1.000
_cell.length_c   1.000
_cell.angle_alpha   90.00
_cell.angle_beta   90.00
_cell.angle_gamma   90.00
#
_symmetry.space_group_name_H-M   'P 1'
#
loop_
_entity.id
_entity.type
_entity.pdbx_description
1 polymer ?
#
loop_
_entity_poly.entity_id
_entity_poly.type
_entity_poly.pdbx_seq_one_letter_code
_entity_poly.pdbx_strand_id
1 'polypeptide(L)'
;NEIHIEPLNSGILCSQVDGCHKSSSKRAHKCDDSFPTFHSTLKRHLKSKRAKLNSSPSGPGMQVAQEKTSEFKKLKKKISPLKNCCCRNQKYNILVTIVHPCHIKEVQVKSRPKFSCKVPVATIVVTDQSEVQRKVVLWNGAAFWSLTVFPGDVVLLTDVIMYENTWYGEIMLQSTFTSQLLNLG
;
A
#
# COMPACT_ATOMS: atom_id res chain seq x y z
N ASN A 1 31.12 18.81 -29.37
CA ASN A 1 30.91 17.95 -28.19
C ASN A 1 29.58 17.25 -28.32
N GLU A 2 29.60 16.05 -28.86
CA GLU A 2 28.43 15.19 -29.03
C GLU A 2 28.62 14.02 -28.08
N ILE A 3 27.70 13.82 -27.13
CA ILE A 3 27.82 12.81 -26.07
C ILE A 3 27.01 11.59 -26.53
N HIS A 4 27.73 10.53 -26.89
CA HIS A 4 27.17 9.23 -27.24
C HIS A 4 27.00 8.39 -25.96
N ILE A 5 25.77 8.00 -25.63
CA ILE A 5 25.47 7.15 -24.47
C ILE A 5 25.08 5.76 -24.98
N GLU A 6 25.95 4.77 -24.74
CA GLU A 6 25.65 3.35 -24.96
C GLU A 6 25.02 2.72 -23.70
N PRO A 7 23.97 1.91 -23.83
CA PRO A 7 23.40 1.16 -22.71
C PRO A 7 24.22 -0.12 -22.45
N LEU A 8 24.95 -0.15 -21.33
CA LEU A 8 25.60 -1.35 -20.81
C LEU A 8 24.55 -2.28 -20.19
N ASN A 9 24.24 -3.36 -20.91
CA ASN A 9 23.35 -4.43 -20.45
C ASN A 9 24.19 -5.49 -19.72
N SER A 10 24.44 -5.31 -18.42
CA SER A 10 25.10 -6.31 -17.58
C SER A 10 24.24 -6.63 -16.37
N GLY A 11 23.17 -7.40 -16.61
CA GLY A 11 22.42 -8.09 -15.56
C GLY A 11 23.22 -9.28 -15.05
N ILE A 12 23.77 -9.18 -13.85
CA ILE A 12 24.46 -10.29 -13.18
C ILE A 12 23.51 -10.86 -12.12
N LEU A 13 23.06 -12.10 -12.38
CA LEU A 13 22.21 -12.89 -11.50
C LEU A 13 23.10 -13.54 -10.41
N CYS A 14 22.85 -13.23 -9.14
CA CYS A 14 23.58 -13.86 -8.03
C CYS A 14 22.97 -15.24 -7.69
N SER A 15 23.58 -16.33 -8.18
CA SER A 15 23.35 -17.68 -7.66
C SER A 15 24.47 -18.06 -6.69
N GLN A 16 24.12 -18.35 -5.44
CA GLN A 16 25.05 -18.75 -4.39
C GLN A 16 25.29 -20.28 -4.41
N VAL A 17 26.52 -20.65 -4.04
CA VAL A 17 27.24 -21.90 -4.30
C VAL A 17 26.92 -23.05 -3.33
N ASP A 18 27.00 -24.25 -3.93
CA ASP A 18 27.21 -25.65 -3.49
C ASP A 18 27.33 -26.08 -2.01
N GLY A 19 26.69 -27.23 -1.74
CA GLY A 19 27.01 -28.20 -0.69
C GLY A 19 26.86 -29.64 -1.20
N CYS A 20 27.97 -30.37 -1.26
CA CYS A 20 28.20 -31.72 -1.80
C CYS A 20 27.49 -32.85 -1.03
N HIS A 21 27.00 -33.90 -1.71
CA HIS A 21 27.21 -35.33 -1.35
C HIS A 21 26.95 -36.29 -2.55
N LYS A 22 27.74 -37.37 -2.59
CA LYS A 22 28.02 -38.30 -3.70
C LYS A 22 26.97 -39.43 -3.85
N SER A 23 26.67 -39.85 -5.09
CA SER A 23 26.87 -41.24 -5.61
C SER A 23 26.35 -41.46 -7.05
N SER A 24 27.23 -41.93 -7.95
CA SER A 24 27.11 -43.01 -8.99
C SER A 24 25.71 -43.33 -9.59
N SER A 25 25.45 -43.49 -10.91
CA SER A 25 26.22 -44.14 -11.99
C SER A 25 25.65 -43.83 -13.41
N LYS A 26 26.55 -43.65 -14.39
CA LYS A 26 26.51 -43.78 -15.87
C LYS A 26 25.19 -44.06 -16.63
N ARG A 27 24.93 -43.23 -17.65
CA ARG A 27 24.86 -43.65 -19.07
C ARG A 27 25.05 -42.46 -20.03
N ALA A 28 25.74 -42.71 -21.13
CA ALA A 28 26.17 -41.73 -22.15
C ALA A 28 25.11 -41.55 -23.26
N HIS A 29 25.07 -40.38 -23.91
CA HIS A 29 25.22 -40.21 -25.36
C HIS A 29 25.06 -38.74 -25.80
N LYS A 30 25.81 -38.37 -26.85
CA LYS A 30 25.99 -37.03 -27.44
C LYS A 30 24.72 -36.46 -28.12
N CYS A 31 24.63 -35.13 -28.18
CA CYS A 31 23.78 -34.42 -29.13
C CYS A 31 24.58 -33.23 -29.70
N ASP A 32 24.86 -33.30 -31.01
CA ASP A 32 25.35 -32.18 -31.82
C ASP A 32 24.17 -31.49 -32.50
N ASP A 33 24.22 -30.17 -32.41
CA ASP A 33 23.97 -29.10 -33.40
C ASP A 33 22.85 -29.16 -34.48
N SER A 34 22.36 -27.93 -34.73
CA SER A 34 21.69 -27.39 -35.92
C SER A 34 20.15 -27.32 -36.02
N PHE A 35 19.68 -26.08 -36.27
CA PHE A 35 18.32 -25.64 -36.63
C PHE A 35 17.90 -26.17 -38.02
N PRO A 36 16.58 -26.17 -38.33
CA PRO A 36 16.11 -25.12 -39.26
C PRO A 36 14.66 -24.61 -39.05
N THR A 37 14.52 -23.32 -39.38
CA THR A 37 13.31 -22.56 -39.77
C THR A 37 12.54 -23.24 -40.91
N PHE A 38 11.20 -23.12 -40.98
CA PHE A 38 10.45 -22.63 -42.17
C PHE A 38 8.93 -22.46 -41.93
N HIS A 39 8.47 -21.25 -42.30
CA HIS A 39 7.18 -20.77 -42.83
C HIS A 39 5.82 -21.28 -42.35
N SER A 40 4.99 -20.32 -41.93
CA SER A 40 3.59 -20.27 -42.34
C SER A 40 3.15 -18.83 -42.64
N THR A 41 2.93 -18.56 -43.91
CA THR A 41 2.20 -17.39 -44.42
C THR A 41 0.72 -17.75 -44.51
N LEU A 42 -0.18 -16.89 -44.01
CA LEU A 42 -1.37 -16.44 -44.75
C LEU A 42 -2.12 -15.34 -43.99
N LYS A 43 -2.19 -14.18 -44.64
CA LYS A 43 -3.00 -13.01 -44.29
C LYS A 43 -4.49 -13.38 -44.27
N ARG A 44 -5.31 -12.69 -43.45
CA ARG A 44 -6.34 -11.71 -43.90
C ARG A 44 -7.47 -11.52 -42.87
N HIS A 45 -7.85 -10.25 -42.72
CA HIS A 45 -9.08 -9.70 -42.13
C HIS A 45 -9.16 -9.46 -40.61
N LEU A 46 -8.56 -8.33 -40.19
CA LEU A 46 -9.10 -7.51 -39.10
C LEU A 46 -10.50 -7.00 -39.52
N LYS A 47 -11.53 -7.30 -38.73
CA LYS A 47 -12.81 -6.59 -38.77
C LYS A 47 -12.95 -5.80 -37.47
N SER A 48 -12.78 -4.49 -37.57
CA SER A 48 -13.20 -3.50 -36.58
C SER A 48 -14.71 -3.66 -36.33
N LYS A 49 -15.11 -3.90 -35.08
CA LYS A 49 -16.52 -3.91 -34.69
C LYS A 49 -16.87 -2.53 -34.14
N ARG A 50 -17.34 -1.65 -35.03
CA ARG A 50 -17.95 -0.35 -34.71
C ARG A 50 -19.18 -0.54 -33.83
N ALA A 51 -19.30 0.29 -32.80
CA ALA A 51 -20.44 0.33 -31.88
C ALA A 51 -21.74 0.69 -32.62
N LYS A 52 -22.81 -0.10 -32.39
CA LYS A 52 -24.18 0.25 -32.76
C LYS A 52 -24.89 0.79 -31.51
N LEU A 53 -25.21 2.08 -31.52
CA LEU A 53 -26.20 2.67 -30.63
C LEU A 53 -27.58 2.24 -31.11
N ASN A 54 -28.29 1.48 -30.28
CA ASN A 54 -29.72 1.26 -30.42
C ASN A 54 -30.38 1.77 -29.14
N SER A 55 -31.09 2.89 -29.24
CA SER A 55 -32.02 3.35 -28.22
C SER A 55 -33.42 2.80 -28.55
N SER A 56 -34.03 2.08 -27.61
CA SER A 56 -35.47 1.87 -27.56
C SER A 56 -35.96 1.92 -26.10
N PRO A 57 -37.20 2.38 -25.85
CA PRO A 57 -37.64 2.78 -24.52
C PRO A 57 -38.33 1.65 -23.75
N SER A 58 -38.28 1.80 -22.43
CA SER A 58 -39.25 1.30 -21.43
C SER A 58 -39.28 -0.20 -21.11
N GLY A 59 -38.63 -0.54 -19.99
CA GLY A 59 -38.94 -1.69 -19.14
C GLY A 59 -38.56 -1.37 -17.69
N PRO A 60 -39.35 -1.78 -16.67
CA PRO A 60 -39.18 -1.33 -15.29
C PRO A 60 -38.01 -2.05 -14.60
N GLY A 61 -36.79 -1.58 -14.90
CA GLY A 61 -35.53 -2.09 -14.33
C GLY A 61 -34.97 -1.18 -13.25
N MET A 62 -35.81 -0.69 -12.33
CA MET A 62 -35.39 0.29 -11.31
C MET A 62 -35.08 -0.32 -9.93
N GLN A 63 -34.95 -1.65 -9.82
CA GLN A 63 -34.63 -2.30 -8.53
C GLN A 63 -33.16 -2.72 -8.37
N VAL A 64 -32.44 -3.07 -9.44
CA VAL A 64 -31.07 -3.64 -9.32
C VAL A 64 -30.00 -2.58 -9.04
N ALA A 65 -30.21 -1.32 -9.44
CA ALA A 65 -29.28 -0.21 -9.15
C ALA A 65 -29.45 0.35 -7.72
N GLN A 66 -30.64 0.20 -7.14
CA GLN A 66 -30.96 0.70 -5.81
C GLN A 66 -30.38 -0.19 -4.69
N GLU A 67 -30.28 -1.49 -4.95
CA GLU A 67 -29.69 -2.45 -4.01
C GLU A 67 -28.16 -2.28 -3.89
N LYS A 68 -27.45 -2.15 -5.02
CA LYS A 68 -25.99 -1.90 -5.04
C LYS A 68 -25.62 -0.59 -4.35
N THR A 69 -26.38 0.49 -4.56
CA THR A 69 -26.12 1.77 -3.88
C THR A 69 -26.37 1.72 -2.38
N SER A 70 -27.19 0.79 -1.89
CA SER A 70 -27.43 0.57 -0.46
C SER A 70 -26.27 -0.17 0.24
N GLU A 71 -25.60 -1.09 -0.46
CA GLU A 71 -24.40 -1.78 0.04
C GLU A 71 -23.19 -0.83 0.11
N PHE A 72 -23.02 0.05 -0.88
CA PHE A 72 -22.01 1.11 -0.83
C PHE A 72 -22.27 2.12 0.31
N LYS A 73 -23.53 2.38 0.66
CA LYS A 73 -23.87 3.20 1.85
C LYS A 73 -23.48 2.51 3.16
N LYS A 74 -23.53 1.17 3.24
CA LYS A 74 -23.07 0.39 4.41
C LYS A 74 -21.55 0.37 4.57
N LEU A 75 -20.80 0.59 3.49
CA LEU A 75 -19.33 0.61 3.47
C LEU A 75 -18.71 2.01 3.59
N LYS A 76 -19.51 3.08 3.70
CA LYS A 76 -18.98 4.43 3.99
C LYS A 76 -18.46 4.46 5.43
N LYS A 77 -17.18 4.16 5.60
CA LYS A 77 -16.45 4.38 6.86
C LYS A 77 -16.66 5.84 7.29
N LYS A 78 -17.30 6.04 8.44
CA LYS A 78 -17.56 7.37 9.01
C LYS A 78 -16.24 8.07 9.28
N ILE A 79 -16.05 9.26 8.71
CA ILE A 79 -14.95 10.16 9.01
C ILE A 79 -15.32 10.97 10.26
N SER A 80 -14.41 11.01 11.23
CA SER A 80 -14.58 11.72 12.49
C SER A 80 -13.65 12.94 12.51
N PRO A 81 -14.14 14.13 12.92
CA PRO A 81 -13.29 15.26 13.21
C PRO A 81 -12.29 14.93 14.34
N LEU A 82 -11.08 15.45 14.28
CA LEU A 82 -10.01 15.22 15.26
C LEU A 82 -10.44 15.55 16.68
N LYS A 83 -11.16 16.65 16.88
CA LYS A 83 -11.71 17.04 18.19
C LYS A 83 -12.56 15.96 18.86
N ASN A 84 -13.19 15.08 18.07
CA ASN A 84 -14.08 14.03 18.55
C ASN A 84 -13.37 12.67 18.80
N CYS A 85 -12.06 12.57 18.51
CA CYS A 85 -11.32 11.32 18.66
C CYS A 85 -10.83 11.09 20.11
N CYS A 86 -11.73 11.12 21.09
CA CYS A 86 -11.38 11.13 22.52
C CYS A 86 -11.67 9.81 23.26
N CYS A 87 -12.38 8.85 22.68
CA CYS A 87 -12.77 7.63 23.38
C CYS A 87 -11.67 6.56 23.25
N ARG A 88 -11.31 5.93 24.37
CA ARG A 88 -10.41 4.77 24.38
C ARG A 88 -11.07 3.60 23.65
N ASN A 89 -10.24 2.78 22.99
CA ASN A 89 -10.66 1.57 22.27
C ASN A 89 -11.64 1.78 21.11
N GLN A 90 -11.95 3.03 20.74
CA GLN A 90 -12.71 3.33 19.55
C GLN A 90 -11.77 3.56 18.37
N LYS A 91 -12.09 2.93 17.24
CA LYS A 91 -11.42 3.17 15.96
C LYS A 91 -12.05 4.37 15.26
N TYR A 92 -11.21 5.26 14.77
CA TYR A 92 -11.59 6.45 14.03
C TYR A 92 -11.00 6.41 12.63
N ASN A 93 -11.72 6.99 11.69
CA ASN A 93 -11.18 7.37 10.39
C ASN A 93 -11.14 8.89 10.36
N ILE A 94 -10.02 9.49 10.00
CA ILE A 94 -9.80 10.93 10.07
C ILE A 94 -9.28 11.41 8.72
N LEU A 95 -9.82 12.53 8.24
CA LEU A 95 -9.33 13.24 7.07
C LEU A 95 -8.62 14.49 7.59
N VAL A 96 -7.33 14.58 7.36
CA VAL A 96 -6.45 15.54 8.05
C VAL A 96 -5.39 16.08 7.10
N THR A 97 -4.92 17.28 7.38
CA THR A 97 -3.72 17.87 6.76
C THR A 97 -2.50 17.57 7.62
N ILE A 98 -1.40 17.19 6.97
CA ILE A 98 -0.11 17.00 7.65
C ILE A 98 0.47 18.38 8.02
N VAL A 99 0.74 18.58 9.30
CA VAL A 99 1.45 19.77 9.79
C VAL A 99 2.95 19.55 9.66
N HIS A 100 3.46 18.43 10.21
CA HIS A 100 4.84 17.99 10.00
C HIS A 100 5.02 16.51 10.36
N PRO A 101 5.79 15.75 9.56
CA PRO A 101 6.25 14.42 9.93
C PRO A 101 7.48 14.50 10.85
N CYS A 102 7.70 13.45 11.65
CA CYS A 102 8.93 13.26 12.44
C CYS A 102 9.73 12.07 11.92
N HIS A 103 11.04 12.04 12.22
CA HIS A 103 11.92 10.94 11.85
C HIS A 103 11.51 9.61 12.48
N ILE A 104 11.67 8.53 11.71
CA ILE A 104 11.51 7.16 12.18
C ILE A 104 12.58 6.84 13.21
N LYS A 105 12.19 6.17 14.29
CA LYS A 105 13.09 5.67 15.33
C LYS A 105 12.79 4.19 15.58
N GLU A 106 13.82 3.39 15.80
CA GLU A 106 13.63 2.02 16.31
C GLU A 106 13.49 2.05 17.83
N VAL A 107 12.41 1.47 18.35
CA VAL A 107 12.19 1.32 19.79
C VAL A 107 12.21 -0.14 20.18
N GLN A 108 12.82 -0.44 21.32
CA GLN A 108 12.85 -1.78 21.87
C GLN A 108 11.58 -2.03 22.68
N VAL A 109 10.69 -2.88 22.18
CA VAL A 109 9.48 -3.32 22.89
C VAL A 109 9.82 -4.54 23.72
N LYS A 110 9.72 -4.38 25.04
CA LYS A 110 9.87 -5.46 26.01
C LYS A 110 8.50 -6.11 26.22
N SER A 111 8.22 -7.19 25.50
CA SER A 111 6.99 -7.97 25.70
C SER A 111 7.17 -9.04 26.76
N ARG A 112 8.39 -9.61 26.88
CA ARG A 112 8.77 -10.58 27.92
C ARG A 112 10.24 -10.38 28.34
N PRO A 113 10.65 -10.80 29.55
CA PRO A 113 12.00 -10.54 30.08
C PRO A 113 13.16 -10.98 29.18
N LYS A 114 12.96 -12.00 28.33
CA LYS A 114 14.00 -12.55 27.43
C LYS A 114 13.75 -12.26 25.94
N PHE A 115 12.64 -11.60 25.60
CA PHE A 115 12.28 -11.31 24.22
C PHE A 115 12.02 -9.82 24.08
N SER A 116 12.97 -9.14 23.46
CA SER A 116 12.82 -7.77 23.02
C SER A 116 12.75 -7.73 21.51
N CYS A 117 11.72 -7.11 20.97
CA CYS A 117 11.62 -6.83 19.54
C CYS A 117 11.95 -5.36 19.31
N LYS A 118 12.74 -5.05 18.29
CA LYS A 118 12.90 -3.67 17.82
C LYS A 118 11.81 -3.39 16.80
N VAL A 119 11.05 -2.33 17.01
CA VAL A 119 9.99 -1.92 16.09
C VAL A 119 10.20 -0.48 15.66
N PRO A 120 10.02 -0.17 14.38
CA PRO A 120 10.06 1.21 13.91
C PRO A 120 8.81 1.95 14.40
N VAL A 121 9.02 3.19 14.83
CA VAL A 121 7.97 4.12 15.27
C VAL A 121 8.26 5.48 14.65
N ALA A 122 7.21 6.13 14.16
CA ALA A 122 7.25 7.53 13.75
C ALA A 122 6.10 8.28 14.39
N THR A 123 6.13 9.60 14.32
CA THR A 123 5.01 10.45 14.70
C THR A 123 4.78 11.45 13.59
N ILE A 124 3.52 11.71 13.29
CA ILE A 124 3.11 12.80 12.41
C ILE A 124 2.20 13.72 13.21
N VAL A 125 2.34 15.03 13.04
CA VAL A 125 1.41 16.01 13.58
C VAL A 125 0.42 16.36 12.49
N VAL A 126 -0.87 16.26 12.81
CA VAL A 126 -1.97 16.44 11.86
C VAL A 126 -2.99 17.43 12.40
N THR A 127 -3.70 18.10 11.49
CA THR A 127 -4.80 19.01 11.82
C THR A 127 -5.97 18.80 10.87
N ASP A 128 -7.15 19.28 11.24
CA ASP A 128 -8.35 19.21 10.40
C ASP A 128 -9.12 20.54 10.50
N GLN A 129 -10.33 20.59 9.94
CA GLN A 129 -11.20 21.77 9.98
C GLN A 129 -11.64 22.18 11.40
N SER A 130 -11.30 21.41 12.44
CA SER A 130 -11.54 21.80 13.83
C SER A 130 -10.39 22.59 14.45
N GLU A 131 -9.33 22.85 13.69
CA GLU A 131 -8.12 23.61 14.12
C GLU A 131 -7.38 22.96 15.30
N VAL A 132 -7.73 21.71 15.64
CA VAL A 132 -7.03 20.92 16.64
C VAL A 132 -5.83 20.26 15.97
N GLN A 133 -4.66 20.38 16.58
CA GLN A 133 -3.51 19.58 16.22
C GLN A 133 -3.43 18.34 17.10
N ARG A 134 -3.12 17.19 16.50
CA ARG A 134 -2.86 15.95 17.25
C ARG A 134 -1.67 15.20 16.68
N LYS A 135 -0.92 14.56 17.57
CA LYS A 135 0.09 13.58 17.19
C LYS A 135 -0.58 12.25 16.85
N VAL A 136 -0.17 11.67 15.74
CA VAL A 136 -0.47 10.28 15.37
C VAL A 136 0.81 9.49 15.44
N VAL A 137 0.87 8.52 16.36
CA VAL A 137 1.97 7.59 16.51
C VAL A 137 1.78 6.42 15.54
N LEU A 138 2.74 6.25 14.65
CA LEU A 138 2.75 5.24 13.60
C LEU A 138 3.69 4.11 14.01
N TRP A 139 3.20 2.87 14.03
CA TRP A 139 3.93 1.69 14.51
C TRP A 139 4.20 0.69 13.38
N ASN A 140 5.33 -0.04 13.49
CA ASN A 140 5.70 -1.08 12.53
C ASN A 140 5.74 -0.51 11.10
N GLY A 141 5.17 -1.23 10.12
CA GLY A 141 5.10 -0.78 8.73
C GLY A 141 4.50 0.62 8.55
N ALA A 142 3.57 1.03 9.41
CA ALA A 142 2.95 2.36 9.34
C ALA A 142 3.96 3.49 9.61
N ALA A 143 5.03 3.24 10.36
CA ALA A 143 6.06 4.25 10.63
C ALA A 143 6.67 4.80 9.34
N PHE A 144 6.79 3.96 8.30
CA PHE A 144 7.34 4.35 7.01
C PHE A 144 6.45 5.28 6.19
N TRP A 145 5.16 5.41 6.53
CA TRP A 145 4.30 6.41 5.89
C TRP A 145 4.76 7.84 6.18
N SER A 146 5.50 8.07 7.27
CA SER A 146 6.12 9.38 7.55
C SER A 146 7.11 9.83 6.48
N LEU A 147 7.64 8.91 5.66
CA LEU A 147 8.56 9.21 4.56
C LEU A 147 7.84 9.59 3.26
N THR A 148 6.53 9.34 3.18
CA THR A 148 5.73 9.51 1.96
C THR A 148 4.72 10.64 2.07
N VAL A 149 4.78 11.43 3.14
CA VAL A 149 3.88 12.55 3.38
C VAL A 149 4.69 13.80 3.73
N PHE A 150 4.25 14.95 3.23
CA PHE A 150 4.89 16.24 3.44
C PHE A 150 3.95 17.22 4.17
N PRO A 151 4.50 18.25 4.84
CA PRO A 151 3.68 19.35 5.34
C PRO A 151 2.77 19.91 4.25
N GLY A 152 1.46 19.99 4.54
CA GLY A 152 0.43 20.44 3.59
C GLY A 152 -0.38 19.32 2.95
N ASP A 153 0.13 18.09 2.90
CA ASP A 153 -0.59 16.96 2.29
C ASP A 153 -1.91 16.69 3.01
N VAL A 154 -2.97 16.43 2.26
CA VAL A 154 -4.24 15.94 2.80
C VAL A 154 -4.24 14.42 2.79
N VAL A 155 -4.45 13.80 3.95
CA VAL A 155 -4.44 12.34 4.11
C VAL A 155 -5.70 11.82 4.78
N LEU A 156 -6.17 10.66 4.33
CA LEU A 156 -7.16 9.86 5.04
C LEU A 156 -6.43 8.76 5.83
N LEU A 157 -6.55 8.81 7.15
CA LEU A 157 -6.06 7.77 8.06
C LEU A 157 -7.23 6.95 8.60
N THR A 158 -7.18 5.63 8.43
CA THR A 158 -8.24 4.74 8.91
C THR A 158 -7.84 3.97 10.16
N ASP A 159 -8.85 3.56 10.91
CA ASP A 159 -8.73 2.62 12.03
C ASP A 159 -7.65 3.03 13.07
N VAL A 160 -7.48 4.34 13.30
CA VAL A 160 -6.62 4.88 14.36
C VAL A 160 -7.37 4.89 15.69
N ILE A 161 -6.65 4.69 16.78
CA ILE A 161 -7.23 4.66 18.14
C ILE A 161 -6.69 5.78 19.00
N MET A 162 -7.49 6.24 19.97
CA MET A 162 -7.00 7.19 20.97
C MET A 162 -6.02 6.50 21.92
N TYR A 163 -4.87 7.13 22.15
CA TYR A 163 -3.89 6.75 23.15
C TYR A 163 -3.56 7.96 24.03
N GLU A 164 -3.63 7.79 25.34
CA GLU A 164 -3.25 8.83 26.30
C GLU A 164 -1.81 8.61 26.73
N ASN A 165 -0.96 9.61 26.47
CA ASN A 165 0.41 9.58 26.94
C ASN A 165 0.44 10.03 28.42
N THR A 166 0.52 9.06 29.32
CA THR A 166 0.49 9.31 30.78
C THR A 166 1.68 10.13 31.29
N TRP A 167 2.78 10.21 30.55
CA TRP A 167 3.96 10.99 30.95
C TRP A 167 3.79 12.49 30.73
N TYR A 168 3.08 12.86 29.66
CA TYR A 168 2.89 14.26 29.27
C TYR A 168 1.45 14.75 29.41
N GLY A 169 0.51 13.87 29.78
CA GLY A 169 -0.92 14.18 29.83
C GLY A 169 -1.53 14.52 28.47
N GLU A 170 -0.90 14.10 27.37
CA GLU A 170 -1.30 14.46 26.01
C GLU A 170 -2.14 13.34 25.38
N ILE A 171 -3.28 13.71 24.77
CA ILE A 171 -4.12 12.80 23.98
C ILE A 171 -3.55 12.70 22.57
N MET A 172 -3.11 11.50 22.21
CA MET A 172 -2.58 11.17 20.88
C MET A 172 -3.49 10.17 20.17
N LEU A 173 -3.23 9.98 18.88
CA LEU A 173 -3.77 8.87 18.11
C LEU A 173 -2.68 7.85 17.82
N GLN A 174 -3.06 6.60 17.62
CA GLN A 174 -2.13 5.52 17.32
C GLN A 174 -2.63 4.69 16.15
N SER A 175 -1.74 4.36 15.21
CA SER A 175 -2.02 3.41 14.13
C SER A 175 -2.23 2.01 14.69
N THR A 176 -3.18 1.27 14.12
CA THR A 176 -3.39 -0.15 14.39
C THR A 176 -2.88 -1.00 13.23
N PHE A 177 -2.89 -2.33 13.38
CA PHE A 177 -2.55 -3.26 12.30
C PHE A 177 -3.54 -3.19 11.11
N THR A 178 -4.73 -2.64 11.32
CA THR A 178 -5.73 -2.41 10.27
C THR A 178 -5.69 -1.00 9.70
N SER A 179 -4.82 -0.13 10.21
CA SER A 179 -4.74 1.23 9.71
C SER A 179 -4.27 1.26 8.27
N GLN A 180 -4.78 2.22 7.53
CA GLN A 180 -4.34 2.56 6.18
C GLN A 180 -4.15 4.08 6.13
N LEU A 181 -3.19 4.50 5.31
CA LEU A 181 -2.98 5.89 4.95
C LEU A 181 -3.21 6.02 3.44
N LEU A 182 -4.09 6.94 3.06
CA LEU A 182 -4.28 7.36 1.68
C LEU A 182 -3.90 8.83 1.57
N ASN A 183 -2.84 9.12 0.83
CA ASN A 183 -2.42 10.48 0.50
C ASN A 183 -3.26 10.99 -0.68
N LEU A 184 -3.91 12.14 -0.50
CA LEU A 184 -4.81 12.78 -1.47
C LEU A 184 -4.18 13.99 -2.17
N GLY A 185 -2.94 14.35 -1.82
CA GLY A 185 -2.22 15.51 -2.34
C GLY A 185 -2.31 16.74 -1.45
#